data_AF-A0A061J2J0-F1
#
_entry.id   AF-A0A061J2J0-F1
#
_cell.length_a   1.000
_cell.length_b   1.000
_cell.length_c   1.000
_cell.angle_alpha   90.00
_cell.angle_beta   90.00
_cell.angle_gamma   90.00
#
_symmetry.space_group_name_H-M   'P 1'
#
loop_
_entity.id
_entity.type
_entity.pdbx_description
1 polymer ?
#
loop_
_entity_poly.entity_id
_entity_poly.type
_entity_poly.pdbx_seq_one_letter_code
_entity_poly.pdbx_strand_id
1 'polypeptide(L)'
;MAAAYSPKDVEREWYEWWEKSGFFHPASDVGRKHSGKTFVIISPPPNVTGYLHLGHSLTGSVQDTLIRFHRMKGDNTLYVPGTDHAGIATQVVVEKRLMRETGKTRYDLGREEFLKRVWDFKENHAGVITRQLRQIGLSLDWSREHFTMDKHCAGAVVEAFVRLHEDGLVHRSTRLVNWCCALQSAISDLEVEFVDVPKNTKLAIPGYDKKVDMGVLTHVAYKFEGSEEEIVIATTRPETILGDTAVAVHPDDERYKKHHGKRLKCPFRDETIPLILDPVLVDVSFGTGAVKITPAHDPNDFEAGVRHNLPQLTMMDLHGRISMDGPFKGMHRFDCRREIVKELEKMGLLREVVPYEYRVGRCSRTNDIVEPPADATVVC
;
A
#
# COMPACT_ATOMS: atom_id res chain seq x y z
N MET A 1 -43.86 -36.83 12.52
CA MET A 1 -43.06 -35.62 12.22
C MET A 1 -43.01 -34.75 13.46
N ALA A 2 -41.88 -34.11 13.74
CA ALA A 2 -41.76 -33.16 14.85
C ALA A 2 -42.71 -31.96 14.65
N ALA A 3 -43.09 -31.30 15.74
CA ALA A 3 -44.01 -30.15 15.70
C ALA A 3 -43.40 -28.91 15.02
N ALA A 4 -42.06 -28.83 14.94
CA ALA A 4 -41.34 -27.77 14.26
C ALA A 4 -40.14 -28.35 13.48
N TYR A 5 -39.79 -27.69 12.38
CA TYR A 5 -38.57 -28.00 11.62
C TYR A 5 -37.34 -27.61 12.45
N SER A 6 -36.39 -28.54 12.56
CA SER A 6 -35.08 -28.32 13.20
C SER A 6 -33.99 -28.39 12.13
N PRO A 7 -33.47 -27.25 11.64
CA PRO A 7 -32.44 -27.24 10.61
C PRO A 7 -31.19 -28.01 11.03
N LYS A 8 -30.78 -27.88 12.30
CA LYS A 8 -29.58 -28.53 12.85
C LYS A 8 -29.62 -30.06 12.73
N ASP A 9 -30.80 -30.65 12.92
CA ASP A 9 -30.96 -32.10 12.88
C ASP A 9 -30.96 -32.62 11.45
N VAL A 10 -31.40 -31.80 10.49
CA VAL A 10 -31.46 -32.16 9.07
C VAL A 10 -30.13 -31.88 8.38
N GLU A 11 -29.63 -30.65 8.42
CA GLU A 11 -28.48 -30.17 7.65
C GLU A 11 -27.18 -30.93 7.94
N ARG A 12 -26.96 -31.32 9.20
CA ARG A 12 -25.71 -31.97 9.63
C ARG A 12 -25.43 -33.27 8.89
N GLU A 13 -26.46 -34.07 8.63
CA GLU A 13 -26.31 -35.39 7.99
C GLU A 13 -26.22 -35.28 6.46
N TRP A 14 -26.89 -34.29 5.87
CA TRP A 14 -26.94 -34.13 4.41
C TRP A 14 -25.59 -33.76 3.80
N TYR A 15 -24.85 -32.84 4.42
CA TYR A 15 -23.61 -32.36 3.82
C TYR A 15 -22.56 -33.47 3.72
N GLU A 16 -22.35 -34.20 4.83
CA GLU A 16 -21.42 -35.32 4.89
C GLU A 16 -21.80 -36.41 3.88
N TRP A 17 -23.10 -36.67 3.72
CA TRP A 17 -23.59 -37.61 2.71
C TRP A 17 -23.33 -37.13 1.27
N TRP A 18 -23.58 -35.85 0.97
CA TRP A 18 -23.34 -35.29 -0.37
C TRP A 18 -21.86 -35.34 -0.76
N GLU A 19 -20.98 -34.99 0.19
CA GLU A 19 -19.53 -35.00 -0.02
C GLU A 19 -19.04 -36.44 -0.24
N LYS A 20 -19.43 -37.40 0.62
CA LYS A 20 -19.06 -38.82 0.47
C LYS A 20 -19.60 -39.46 -0.80
N SER A 21 -20.76 -39.00 -1.28
CA SER A 21 -21.39 -39.50 -2.52
C SER A 21 -20.75 -38.91 -3.78
N GLY A 22 -19.79 -37.99 -3.65
CA GLY A 22 -19.11 -37.38 -4.79
C GLY A 22 -20.00 -36.46 -5.64
N PHE A 23 -21.10 -35.95 -5.08
CA PHE A 23 -22.05 -35.15 -5.88
C PHE A 23 -21.50 -33.81 -6.33
N PHE A 24 -20.48 -33.30 -5.65
CA PHE A 24 -19.86 -32.01 -5.94
C PHE A 24 -18.86 -32.08 -7.09
N HIS A 25 -18.36 -33.27 -7.43
CA HIS A 25 -17.45 -33.46 -8.57
C HIS A 25 -18.16 -33.17 -9.91
N PRO A 26 -17.42 -32.76 -10.94
CA PRO A 26 -17.93 -32.75 -12.30
C PRO A 26 -18.51 -34.11 -12.69
N ALA A 27 -19.60 -34.11 -13.44
CA ALA A 27 -20.24 -35.34 -13.90
C ALA A 27 -19.26 -36.21 -14.73
N SER A 28 -18.40 -35.58 -15.53
CA SER A 28 -17.34 -36.23 -16.31
C SER A 28 -16.37 -37.03 -15.46
N ASP A 29 -16.01 -36.53 -14.28
CA ASP A 29 -14.95 -37.08 -13.44
C ASP A 29 -15.38 -38.37 -12.73
N VAL A 30 -16.69 -38.53 -12.55
CA VAL A 30 -17.30 -39.69 -11.87
C VAL A 30 -18.18 -40.52 -12.81
N GLY A 31 -18.06 -40.33 -14.13
CA GLY A 31 -18.82 -41.10 -15.13
C GLY A 31 -20.34 -40.91 -15.08
N ARG A 32 -20.82 -39.81 -14.48
CA ARG A 32 -22.25 -39.45 -14.48
C ARG A 32 -22.64 -38.91 -15.86
N LYS A 33 -23.81 -39.32 -16.35
CA LYS A 33 -24.36 -38.79 -17.60
C LYS A 33 -24.59 -37.27 -17.46
N HIS A 34 -24.11 -36.52 -18.43
CA HIS A 34 -24.41 -35.11 -18.60
C HIS A 34 -24.78 -34.85 -20.06
N SER A 35 -25.63 -33.87 -20.30
CA SER A 35 -26.11 -33.49 -21.64
C SER A 35 -25.91 -32.01 -21.94
N GLY A 36 -25.48 -31.25 -20.93
CA GLY A 36 -25.23 -29.82 -20.99
C GLY A 36 -23.76 -29.46 -21.18
N LYS A 37 -23.48 -28.16 -21.10
CA LYS A 37 -22.15 -27.56 -21.29
C LYS A 37 -21.33 -27.68 -20.01
N THR A 38 -20.04 -27.35 -20.10
CA THR A 38 -19.21 -27.13 -18.91
C THR A 38 -19.56 -25.79 -18.28
N PHE A 39 -19.83 -25.77 -16.97
CA PHE A 39 -20.09 -24.56 -16.21
C PHE A 39 -19.22 -24.52 -14.96
N VAL A 40 -18.28 -23.58 -14.92
CA VAL A 40 -17.27 -23.50 -13.85
C VAL A 40 -17.44 -22.19 -13.09
N ILE A 41 -17.42 -22.29 -11.76
CA ILE A 41 -17.21 -21.15 -10.87
C ILE A 41 -15.95 -21.41 -10.06
N ILE A 42 -15.08 -20.42 -10.00
CA ILE A 42 -13.96 -20.37 -9.06
C ILE A 42 -14.45 -19.61 -7.84
N SER A 43 -14.45 -20.23 -6.67
CA SER A 43 -14.75 -19.52 -5.42
C SER A 43 -13.68 -18.46 -5.21
N PRO A 44 -14.04 -17.18 -4.97
CA PRO A 44 -13.06 -16.19 -4.55
C PRO A 44 -12.44 -16.70 -3.25
N PRO A 45 -11.11 -16.95 -3.22
CA PRO A 45 -10.50 -17.61 -2.09
C PRO A 45 -10.52 -16.68 -0.87
N PRO A 46 -11.21 -17.03 0.23
CA PRO A 46 -11.17 -16.22 1.44
C PRO A 46 -9.75 -16.13 2.01
N ASN A 47 -9.41 -14.95 2.53
CA ASN A 47 -8.14 -14.70 3.21
C ASN A 47 -8.04 -15.52 4.49
N VAL A 48 -6.89 -16.15 4.74
CA VAL A 48 -6.61 -16.91 5.98
C VAL A 48 -6.36 -16.01 7.20
N THR A 49 -7.12 -14.92 7.34
CA THR A 49 -6.92 -13.88 8.37
C THR A 49 -7.90 -13.95 9.54
N GLY A 50 -8.83 -14.91 9.56
CA GLY A 50 -9.85 -15.00 10.60
C GLY A 50 -11.03 -15.91 10.25
N TYR A 51 -12.22 -15.52 10.70
CA TYR A 51 -13.50 -16.22 10.45
C TYR A 51 -14.25 -15.58 9.29
N LEU A 52 -15.06 -16.38 8.59
CA LEU A 52 -16.00 -15.87 7.60
C LEU A 52 -17.10 -15.02 8.25
N HIS A 53 -17.51 -13.98 7.52
CA HIS A 53 -18.64 -13.09 7.86
C HIS A 53 -19.78 -13.20 6.85
N LEU A 54 -20.93 -12.56 7.11
CA LEU A 54 -22.14 -12.64 6.27
C LEU A 54 -21.91 -12.34 4.78
N GLY A 55 -21.02 -11.42 4.44
CA GLY A 55 -20.64 -11.18 3.04
C GLY A 55 -20.10 -12.41 2.29
N HIS A 56 -19.35 -13.28 2.96
CA HIS A 56 -18.89 -14.55 2.39
C HIS A 56 -20.06 -15.51 2.18
N SER A 57 -20.99 -15.58 3.16
CA SER A 57 -22.20 -16.40 3.05
C SER A 57 -23.08 -15.94 1.88
N LEU A 58 -23.27 -14.64 1.70
CA LEU A 58 -24.02 -14.07 0.57
C LEU A 58 -23.39 -14.47 -0.77
N THR A 59 -22.10 -14.21 -0.93
CA THR A 59 -21.35 -14.50 -2.16
C THR A 59 -21.40 -16.00 -2.49
N GLY A 60 -21.08 -16.84 -1.50
CA GLY A 60 -21.11 -18.29 -1.65
C GLY A 60 -22.50 -18.82 -1.98
N SER A 61 -23.56 -18.31 -1.34
CA SER A 61 -24.94 -18.75 -1.59
C SER A 61 -25.41 -18.45 -3.00
N VAL A 62 -25.05 -17.28 -3.55
CA VAL A 62 -25.36 -16.93 -4.95
C VAL A 62 -24.64 -17.86 -5.91
N GLN A 63 -23.33 -18.07 -5.71
CA GLN A 63 -22.52 -18.96 -6.55
C GLN A 63 -23.02 -20.40 -6.49
N ASP A 64 -23.33 -20.91 -5.30
CA ASP A 64 -23.81 -22.28 -5.11
C ASP A 64 -25.20 -22.49 -5.72
N THR A 65 -26.08 -21.49 -5.65
CA THR A 65 -27.39 -21.53 -6.32
C THR A 65 -27.22 -21.73 -7.82
N LEU A 66 -26.28 -21.00 -8.46
CA LEU A 66 -25.98 -21.15 -9.88
C LEU A 66 -25.40 -22.53 -10.19
N ILE A 67 -24.44 -22.99 -9.39
CA ILE A 67 -23.83 -24.32 -9.55
C ILE A 67 -24.89 -25.42 -9.48
N ARG A 68 -25.79 -25.37 -8.49
CA ARG A 68 -26.87 -26.35 -8.34
C ARG A 68 -27.86 -26.26 -9.49
N PHE A 69 -28.28 -25.06 -9.89
CA PHE A 69 -29.18 -24.86 -11.02
C PHE A 69 -28.62 -25.45 -12.32
N HIS A 70 -27.37 -25.15 -12.66
CA HIS A 70 -26.71 -25.68 -13.85
C HIS A 70 -26.53 -27.21 -13.76
N ARG A 71 -26.16 -27.73 -12.59
CA ARG A 71 -26.04 -29.18 -12.36
C ARG A 71 -27.38 -29.88 -12.58
N MET A 72 -28.48 -29.30 -12.11
CA MET A 72 -29.84 -29.83 -12.30
C MET A 72 -30.32 -29.74 -13.76
N LYS A 73 -29.81 -28.78 -14.53
CA LYS A 73 -30.04 -28.67 -15.98
C LYS A 73 -29.30 -29.75 -16.79
N GLY A 74 -28.37 -30.48 -16.16
CA GLY A 74 -27.54 -31.50 -16.79
C GLY A 74 -26.21 -30.96 -17.34
N ASP A 75 -25.83 -29.73 -16.99
CA ASP A 75 -24.51 -29.18 -17.30
C ASP A 75 -23.42 -29.88 -16.44
N ASN A 76 -22.21 -29.97 -16.99
CA ASN A 76 -21.04 -30.49 -16.28
C ASN A 76 -20.46 -29.38 -15.40
N THR A 77 -20.84 -29.36 -14.11
CA THR A 77 -20.49 -28.25 -13.21
C THR A 77 -19.25 -28.49 -12.36
N LEU A 78 -18.44 -27.45 -12.19
CA LEU A 78 -17.30 -27.44 -11.28
C LEU A 78 -17.35 -26.18 -10.41
N TYR A 79 -17.29 -26.36 -9.09
CA TYR A 79 -17.16 -25.25 -8.15
C TYR A 79 -15.84 -25.41 -7.38
N VAL A 80 -14.82 -24.64 -7.77
CA VAL A 80 -13.45 -24.79 -7.26
C VAL A 80 -13.29 -24.08 -5.92
N PRO A 81 -12.92 -24.78 -4.84
CA PRO A 81 -12.57 -24.16 -3.56
C PRO A 81 -11.12 -23.70 -3.53
N GLY A 82 -10.83 -22.74 -2.67
CA GLY A 82 -9.47 -22.39 -2.31
C GLY A 82 -9.41 -21.38 -1.18
N THR A 83 -8.21 -21.13 -0.66
CA THR A 83 -7.94 -20.11 0.36
C THR A 83 -6.74 -19.25 -0.05
N ASP A 84 -6.77 -17.98 0.34
CA ASP A 84 -5.70 -17.02 0.02
C ASP A 84 -4.82 -16.78 1.23
N HIS A 85 -3.51 -16.90 1.04
CA HIS A 85 -2.48 -16.53 2.01
C HIS A 85 -2.55 -15.05 2.43
N ALA A 86 -3.11 -14.17 1.58
CA ALA A 86 -3.33 -12.74 1.82
C ALA A 86 -2.07 -11.94 2.22
N GLY A 87 -0.87 -12.48 1.97
CA GLY A 87 0.45 -11.87 2.21
C GLY A 87 0.51 -10.99 3.47
N ILE A 88 0.56 -9.67 3.24
CA ILE A 88 0.68 -8.64 4.28
C ILE A 88 -0.48 -8.67 5.27
N ALA A 89 -1.72 -8.98 4.84
CA ALA A 89 -2.86 -9.04 5.75
C ALA A 89 -2.69 -10.14 6.81
N THR A 90 -2.24 -11.32 6.40
CA THR A 90 -1.92 -12.42 7.33
C THR A 90 -0.74 -12.07 8.21
N GLN A 91 0.31 -11.47 7.65
CA GLN A 91 1.47 -11.02 8.43
C GLN A 91 1.04 -10.06 9.56
N VAL A 92 0.24 -9.03 9.27
CA VAL A 92 -0.21 -8.04 10.26
C VAL A 92 -1.05 -8.69 11.37
N VAL A 93 -1.92 -9.64 11.03
CA VAL A 93 -2.73 -10.36 12.02
C VAL A 93 -1.85 -11.22 12.93
N VAL A 94 -0.88 -11.94 12.36
CA VAL A 94 0.07 -12.76 13.12
C VAL A 94 0.97 -11.90 14.00
N GLU A 95 1.45 -10.76 13.52
CA GLU A 95 2.25 -9.80 14.31
C GLU A 95 1.48 -9.22 15.49
N LYS A 96 0.22 -8.76 15.27
CA LYS A 96 -0.64 -8.27 16.35
C LYS A 96 -0.89 -9.33 17.41
N ARG A 97 -1.12 -10.58 16.99
CA ARG A 97 -1.31 -11.73 17.87
C ARG A 97 -0.04 -12.05 18.65
N LEU A 98 1.11 -12.11 17.98
CA LEU A 98 2.44 -12.31 18.56
C LEU A 98 2.74 -11.28 19.65
N MET A 99 2.51 -10.00 19.36
CA MET A 99 2.68 -8.91 20.32
C MET A 99 1.76 -9.08 21.53
N ARG A 100 0.47 -9.39 21.31
CA ARG A 100 -0.49 -9.59 22.40
C ARG A 100 -0.16 -10.79 23.30
N GLU A 101 0.30 -11.89 22.71
CA GLU A 101 0.55 -13.16 23.43
C GLU A 101 1.91 -13.18 24.14
N THR A 102 2.91 -12.52 23.57
CA THR A 102 4.31 -12.69 24.01
C THR A 102 5.05 -11.38 24.27
N GLY A 103 4.49 -10.24 23.90
CA GLY A 103 5.18 -8.94 23.94
C GLY A 103 6.34 -8.80 22.95
N LYS A 104 6.53 -9.77 22.04
CA LYS A 104 7.60 -9.78 21.04
C LYS A 104 7.10 -9.26 19.69
N THR A 105 8.04 -8.85 18.86
CA THR A 105 7.86 -8.46 17.45
C THR A 105 8.39 -9.54 16.52
N ARG A 106 8.09 -9.44 15.21
CA ARG A 106 8.68 -10.33 14.19
C ARG A 106 10.21 -10.25 14.14
N TYR A 107 10.78 -9.10 14.51
CA TYR A 107 12.23 -8.89 14.50
C TYR A 107 12.91 -9.65 15.64
N ASP A 108 12.23 -9.75 16.79
CA ASP A 108 12.74 -10.51 17.94
C ASP A 108 12.78 -12.02 17.70
N LEU A 109 11.91 -12.52 16.81
CA LEU A 109 11.87 -13.95 16.45
C LEU A 109 12.83 -14.32 15.30
N GLY A 110 13.10 -13.37 14.40
CA GLY A 110 13.75 -13.66 13.13
C GLY A 110 12.82 -14.34 12.11
N ARG A 111 13.28 -14.40 10.85
CA ARG A 111 12.45 -14.80 9.71
C ARG A 111 11.93 -16.23 9.80
N GLU A 112 12.82 -17.20 10.08
CA GLU A 112 12.45 -18.62 10.05
C GLU A 112 11.36 -18.94 11.08
N GLU A 113 11.54 -18.48 12.31
CA GLU A 113 10.59 -18.75 13.39
C GLU A 113 9.28 -18.00 13.20
N PHE A 114 9.33 -16.76 12.69
CA PHE A 114 8.14 -16.03 12.32
C PHE A 114 7.34 -16.76 11.22
N LEU A 115 8.02 -17.27 10.18
CA LEU A 115 7.38 -18.01 9.10
C LEU A 115 6.70 -19.30 9.59
N LYS A 116 7.33 -20.05 10.49
CA LYS A 116 6.67 -21.22 11.11
C LYS A 116 5.36 -20.84 11.78
N ARG A 117 5.37 -19.74 12.54
CA ARG A 117 4.18 -19.25 13.25
C ARG A 117 3.08 -18.77 12.30
N VAL A 118 3.44 -18.21 11.14
CA VAL A 118 2.48 -17.89 10.07
C VAL A 118 1.86 -19.14 9.47
N TRP A 119 2.64 -20.20 9.21
CA TRP A 119 2.12 -21.48 8.75
C TRP A 119 1.21 -22.15 9.78
N ASP A 120 1.59 -22.16 11.05
CA ASP A 120 0.74 -22.68 12.13
C ASP A 120 -0.58 -21.91 12.22
N PHE A 121 -0.52 -20.58 12.06
CA PHE A 121 -1.72 -19.75 12.02
C PHE A 121 -2.61 -20.13 10.83
N LYS A 122 -2.03 -20.32 9.64
CA LYS A 122 -2.75 -20.76 8.43
C LYS A 122 -3.42 -22.10 8.65
N GLU A 123 -2.73 -23.11 9.18
CA GLU A 123 -3.31 -24.45 9.32
C GLU A 123 -4.53 -24.45 10.24
N ASN A 124 -4.46 -23.67 11.33
CA ASN A 124 -5.58 -23.50 12.24
C ASN A 124 -6.76 -22.75 11.60
N HIS A 125 -6.52 -21.68 10.83
CA HIS A 125 -7.59 -20.84 10.27
C HIS A 125 -8.18 -21.36 8.96
N ALA A 126 -7.36 -21.93 8.07
CA ALA A 126 -7.84 -22.56 6.85
C ALA A 126 -8.86 -23.65 7.19
N GLY A 127 -8.55 -24.52 8.16
CA GLY A 127 -9.50 -25.56 8.61
C GLY A 127 -10.81 -24.99 9.17
N VAL A 128 -10.79 -23.82 9.82
CA VAL A 128 -12.01 -23.14 10.28
C VAL A 128 -12.84 -22.65 9.10
N ILE A 129 -12.21 -21.96 8.16
CA ILE A 129 -12.86 -21.43 6.95
C ILE A 129 -13.53 -22.54 6.18
N THR A 130 -12.80 -23.62 5.90
CA THR A 130 -13.32 -24.77 5.15
C THR A 130 -14.50 -25.43 5.89
N ARG A 131 -14.47 -25.51 7.22
CA ARG A 131 -15.64 -25.96 8.02
C ARG A 131 -16.83 -25.02 7.92
N GLN A 132 -16.62 -23.70 7.95
CA GLN A 132 -17.71 -22.72 7.82
C GLN A 132 -18.38 -22.80 6.44
N LEU A 133 -17.60 -22.94 5.36
CA LEU A 133 -18.14 -23.12 4.01
C LEU A 133 -18.97 -24.42 3.87
N ARG A 134 -18.51 -25.52 4.50
CA ARG A 134 -19.31 -26.76 4.60
C ARG A 134 -20.60 -26.56 5.37
N GLN A 135 -20.57 -25.85 6.50
CA GLN A 135 -21.76 -25.55 7.30
C GLN A 135 -22.77 -24.65 6.58
N ILE A 136 -22.31 -23.75 5.70
CA ILE A 136 -23.18 -22.96 4.82
C ILE A 136 -23.87 -23.85 3.77
N GLY A 137 -23.31 -25.03 3.47
CA GLY A 137 -23.89 -25.99 2.52
C GLY A 137 -23.40 -25.84 1.09
N LEU A 138 -22.26 -25.15 0.87
CA LEU A 138 -21.73 -24.91 -0.47
C LEU A 138 -21.27 -26.21 -1.13
N SER A 139 -21.69 -26.47 -2.37
CA SER A 139 -21.38 -27.67 -3.16
C SER A 139 -20.03 -27.60 -3.89
N LEU A 140 -18.99 -27.22 -3.13
CA LEU A 140 -17.60 -27.09 -3.57
C LEU A 140 -16.96 -28.46 -3.78
N ASP A 141 -16.14 -28.58 -4.82
CA ASP A 141 -15.33 -29.78 -5.06
C ASP A 141 -14.05 -29.75 -4.21
N TRP A 142 -14.16 -30.22 -2.97
CA TRP A 142 -13.05 -30.24 -2.01
C TRP A 142 -11.83 -31.08 -2.45
N SER A 143 -11.97 -31.96 -3.45
CA SER A 143 -10.81 -32.68 -4.00
C SER A 143 -9.84 -31.77 -4.77
N ARG A 144 -10.30 -30.56 -5.12
CA ARG A 144 -9.56 -29.54 -5.87
C ARG A 144 -9.28 -28.29 -5.03
N GLU A 145 -9.30 -28.41 -3.70
CA GLU A 145 -8.96 -27.31 -2.80
C GLU A 145 -7.49 -26.92 -2.98
N HIS A 146 -7.27 -25.65 -3.33
CA HIS A 146 -5.93 -25.09 -3.47
C HIS A 146 -5.68 -23.95 -2.48
N PHE A 147 -4.42 -23.78 -2.12
CA PHE A 147 -3.93 -22.65 -1.34
C PHE A 147 -2.95 -21.87 -2.19
N THR A 148 -3.05 -20.53 -2.20
CA THR A 148 -2.26 -19.69 -3.11
C THR A 148 -0.74 -19.87 -2.99
N MET A 149 -0.23 -20.38 -1.87
CA MET A 149 1.19 -20.69 -1.65
C MET A 149 1.53 -22.20 -1.72
N ASP A 150 0.59 -23.05 -2.14
CA ASP A 150 0.88 -24.45 -2.42
C ASP A 150 1.78 -24.60 -3.67
N LYS A 151 2.34 -25.79 -3.87
CA LYS A 151 3.28 -26.04 -4.98
C LYS A 151 2.64 -25.80 -6.36
N HIS A 152 1.34 -26.05 -6.51
CA HIS A 152 0.65 -25.91 -7.78
C HIS A 152 0.45 -24.43 -8.12
N CYS A 153 -0.13 -23.66 -7.20
CA CYS A 153 -0.35 -22.22 -7.37
C CYS A 153 0.97 -21.45 -7.45
N ALA A 154 1.96 -21.78 -6.62
CA ALA A 154 3.28 -21.14 -6.69
C ALA A 154 3.97 -21.40 -8.03
N GLY A 155 3.87 -22.62 -8.58
CA GLY A 155 4.38 -22.94 -9.91
C GLY A 155 3.72 -22.09 -11.00
N ALA A 156 2.40 -21.90 -10.93
CA ALA A 156 1.68 -21.05 -11.88
C ALA A 156 2.10 -19.57 -11.80
N VAL A 157 2.34 -19.04 -10.59
CA VAL A 157 2.82 -17.66 -10.41
C VAL A 157 4.24 -17.48 -10.96
N VAL A 158 5.13 -18.45 -10.73
CA VAL A 158 6.51 -18.41 -11.27
C VAL A 158 6.48 -18.44 -12.80
N GLU A 159 5.70 -19.33 -13.40
CA GLU A 159 5.54 -19.41 -14.86
C GLU A 159 4.99 -18.09 -15.43
N ALA A 160 3.96 -17.51 -14.80
CA ALA A 160 3.40 -16.24 -15.22
C ALA A 160 4.44 -15.10 -15.15
N PHE A 161 5.22 -15.05 -14.07
CA PHE A 161 6.29 -14.06 -13.91
C PHE A 161 7.36 -14.19 -15.00
N VAL A 162 7.83 -15.43 -15.26
CA VAL A 162 8.85 -15.70 -16.29
C VAL A 162 8.35 -15.26 -17.66
N ARG A 163 7.12 -15.61 -18.03
CA ARG A 163 6.53 -15.18 -19.31
C ARG A 163 6.42 -13.66 -19.43
N LEU A 164 5.91 -12.99 -18.40
CA LEU A 164 5.79 -11.53 -18.42
C LEU A 164 7.17 -10.85 -18.51
N HIS A 165 8.20 -11.44 -17.91
CA HIS A 165 9.57 -10.95 -18.03
C HIS A 165 10.16 -11.20 -19.43
N GLU A 166 9.96 -12.40 -20.00
CA GLU A 166 10.40 -12.73 -21.37
C GLU A 166 9.71 -11.85 -22.43
N ASP A 167 8.45 -11.48 -22.21
CA ASP A 167 7.68 -10.55 -23.05
C ASP A 167 8.09 -9.07 -22.84
N GLY A 168 9.02 -8.79 -21.92
CA GLY A 168 9.48 -7.43 -21.60
C GLY A 168 8.46 -6.58 -20.85
N LEU A 169 7.39 -7.19 -20.33
CA LEU A 169 6.36 -6.51 -19.53
C LEU A 169 6.78 -6.34 -18.07
N VAL A 170 7.66 -7.22 -17.58
CA VAL A 170 8.26 -7.12 -16.25
C VAL A 170 9.69 -6.59 -16.36
N HIS A 171 10.00 -5.51 -15.65
CA HIS A 171 11.35 -4.94 -15.61
C HIS A 171 11.73 -4.42 -14.23
N ARG A 172 13.03 -4.42 -13.94
CA ARG A 172 13.56 -3.87 -12.69
C ARG A 172 13.97 -2.42 -12.91
N SER A 173 13.38 -1.50 -12.16
CA SER A 173 13.76 -0.08 -12.19
C SER A 173 13.76 0.55 -10.80
N THR A 174 14.53 1.62 -10.67
CA THR A 174 14.49 2.49 -9.50
C THR A 174 13.47 3.58 -9.79
N ARG A 175 12.35 3.56 -9.06
CA ARG A 175 11.25 4.52 -9.20
C ARG A 175 10.74 4.87 -7.82
N LEU A 176 10.03 6.00 -7.72
CA LEU A 176 9.25 6.28 -6.54
C LEU A 176 8.17 5.22 -6.33
N VAL A 177 8.05 4.77 -5.10
CA VAL A 177 7.06 3.79 -4.67
C VAL A 177 6.26 4.36 -3.52
N ASN A 178 5.04 3.90 -3.34
CA ASN A 178 4.36 4.14 -2.07
C ASN A 178 5.01 3.23 -1.01
N TRP A 179 5.78 3.80 -0.08
CA TRP A 179 6.39 3.05 1.02
C TRP A 179 5.64 3.29 2.33
N CYS A 180 5.34 2.21 3.04
CA CYS A 180 4.83 2.30 4.40
C CYS A 180 5.98 2.07 5.40
N CYS A 181 6.41 3.14 6.08
CA CYS A 181 7.49 3.08 7.08
C CYS A 181 7.15 2.12 8.23
N ALA A 182 5.88 2.03 8.63
CA ALA A 182 5.43 1.09 9.65
C ALA A 182 5.53 -0.40 9.23
N LEU A 183 5.18 -0.73 7.97
CA LEU A 183 5.30 -2.12 7.46
C LEU A 183 6.71 -2.45 6.99
N GLN A 184 7.49 -1.43 6.64
CA GLN A 184 8.73 -1.54 5.90
C GLN A 184 8.57 -2.32 4.59
N SER A 185 7.58 -1.91 3.79
CA SER A 185 7.29 -2.51 2.50
C SER A 185 6.74 -1.46 1.54
N ALA A 186 7.01 -1.65 0.26
CA ALA A 186 6.26 -1.00 -0.80
C ALA A 186 4.81 -1.49 -0.80
N ILE A 187 3.89 -0.62 -1.16
CA ILE A 187 2.46 -0.88 -1.35
C ILE A 187 2.01 -0.35 -2.71
N SER A 188 0.98 -0.94 -3.29
CA SER A 188 0.39 -0.51 -4.55
C SER A 188 -0.46 0.75 -4.38
N ASP A 189 -0.75 1.45 -5.48
CA ASP A 189 -1.65 2.63 -5.46
C ASP A 189 -3.05 2.30 -4.92
N LEU A 190 -3.54 1.09 -5.17
CA LEU A 190 -4.82 0.61 -4.63
C LEU A 190 -4.82 0.42 -3.11
N GLU A 191 -3.64 0.34 -2.49
CA GLU A 191 -3.45 0.22 -1.04
C GLU A 191 -3.20 1.58 -0.38
N VAL A 192 -3.22 2.67 -1.15
CA VAL A 192 -3.12 4.05 -0.66
C VAL A 192 -4.51 4.68 -0.57
N GLU A 193 -4.92 5.01 0.65
CA GLU A 193 -6.15 5.75 0.90
C GLU A 193 -5.82 7.24 1.09
N PHE A 194 -6.34 8.07 0.19
CA PHE A 194 -6.17 9.51 0.28
C PHE A 194 -7.22 10.14 1.19
N VAL A 195 -6.76 10.72 2.29
CA VAL A 195 -7.60 11.43 3.26
C VAL A 195 -7.40 12.93 3.17
N ASP A 196 -8.50 13.67 3.28
CA ASP A 196 -8.45 15.12 3.40
C ASP A 196 -7.87 15.53 4.76
N VAL A 197 -7.01 16.54 4.73
CA VAL A 197 -6.38 17.15 5.91
C VAL A 197 -6.89 18.58 6.01
N PRO A 198 -7.90 18.84 6.86
CA PRO A 198 -8.43 20.18 7.07
C PRO A 198 -7.36 21.14 7.59
N LYS A 199 -7.63 22.43 7.43
CA LYS A 199 -6.79 23.51 7.96
C LYS A 199 -6.50 23.34 9.45
N ASN A 200 -5.23 23.50 9.86
CA ASN A 200 -4.75 23.41 11.25
C ASN A 200 -5.06 22.08 11.97
N THR A 201 -4.94 20.96 11.26
CA THR A 201 -5.21 19.63 11.82
C THR A 201 -4.01 19.09 12.61
N LYS A 202 -4.28 18.54 13.80
CA LYS A 202 -3.30 17.71 14.53
C LYS A 202 -3.62 16.24 14.34
N LEU A 203 -2.80 15.54 13.58
CA LEU A 203 -3.04 14.16 13.20
C LEU A 203 -2.33 13.18 14.12
N ALA A 204 -3.06 12.19 14.63
CA ALA A 204 -2.46 11.04 15.30
C ALA A 204 -2.00 10.01 14.25
N ILE A 205 -0.75 9.57 14.37
CA ILE A 205 -0.17 8.59 13.45
C ILE A 205 0.14 7.32 14.25
N PRO A 206 -0.36 6.15 13.84
CA PRO A 206 -0.12 4.90 14.55
C PRO A 206 1.38 4.61 14.69
N GLY A 207 1.80 4.24 15.91
CA GLY A 207 3.21 4.00 16.21
C GLY A 207 4.04 5.27 16.45
N TYR A 208 3.41 6.45 16.51
CA TYR A 208 4.07 7.71 16.82
C TYR A 208 3.40 8.43 17.99
N ASP A 209 4.17 8.72 19.04
CA ASP A 209 3.64 9.14 20.35
C ASP A 209 3.05 10.56 20.38
N LYS A 210 3.38 11.39 19.39
CA LYS A 210 2.99 12.79 19.34
C LYS A 210 2.02 13.02 18.19
N LYS A 211 1.06 13.93 18.36
CA LYS A 211 0.28 14.41 17.22
C LYS A 211 1.17 15.24 16.30
N VAL A 212 0.97 15.10 15.00
CA VAL A 212 1.70 15.82 13.96
C VAL A 212 0.87 17.02 13.51
N ASP A 213 1.48 18.19 13.53
CA ASP A 213 0.89 19.40 12.97
C ASP A 213 0.85 19.29 11.43
N MET A 214 -0.36 19.39 10.90
CA MET A 214 -0.73 19.19 9.50
C MET A 214 -1.77 20.27 9.12
N GLY A 215 -2.15 20.33 7.85
CA GLY A 215 -3.14 21.31 7.40
C GLY A 215 -2.60 22.74 7.41
N VAL A 216 -1.30 22.89 7.14
CA VAL A 216 -0.61 24.17 7.04
C VAL A 216 0.29 24.18 5.82
N LEU A 217 0.56 25.39 5.30
CA LEU A 217 1.48 25.66 4.21
C LEU A 217 2.57 26.60 4.73
N THR A 218 3.82 26.12 4.70
CA THR A 218 4.99 26.83 5.19
C THR A 218 5.64 27.60 4.05
N HIS A 219 5.78 28.91 4.21
CA HIS A 219 6.45 29.80 3.27
C HIS A 219 7.91 29.99 3.68
N VAL A 220 8.84 29.57 2.81
CA VAL A 220 10.28 29.52 3.09
C VAL A 220 11.05 30.29 2.03
N ALA A 221 11.96 31.16 2.45
CA ALA A 221 12.84 31.93 1.58
C ALA A 221 14.12 31.15 1.23
N TYR A 222 14.47 31.17 -0.05
CA TYR A 222 15.76 30.70 -0.59
C TYR A 222 16.50 31.91 -1.12
N LYS A 223 17.73 32.14 -0.63
CA LYS A 223 18.56 33.25 -1.08
C LYS A 223 19.26 32.92 -2.40
N PHE A 224 19.34 33.88 -3.31
CA PHE A 224 20.14 33.73 -4.52
C PHE A 224 21.64 33.69 -4.20
N GLU A 225 22.38 32.88 -4.95
CA GLU A 225 23.84 32.79 -4.80
C GLU A 225 24.50 34.17 -5.01
N GLY A 226 25.32 34.60 -4.05
CA GLY A 226 26.00 35.89 -4.09
C GLY A 226 25.10 37.13 -3.94
N SER A 227 23.84 36.97 -3.52
CA SER A 227 22.87 38.06 -3.39
C SER A 227 22.05 37.97 -2.11
N GLU A 228 21.50 39.10 -1.66
CA GLU A 228 20.48 39.16 -0.60
C GLU A 228 19.05 39.07 -1.17
N GLU A 229 18.88 39.07 -2.49
CA GLU A 229 17.59 38.74 -3.10
C GLU A 229 17.18 37.30 -2.73
N GLU A 230 15.87 37.07 -2.61
CA GLU A 230 15.31 35.77 -2.26
C GLU A 230 14.11 35.40 -3.13
N ILE A 231 13.82 34.11 -3.17
CA ILE A 231 12.59 33.53 -3.70
C ILE A 231 11.88 32.79 -2.58
N VAL A 232 10.57 32.98 -2.44
CA VAL A 232 9.77 32.30 -1.43
C VAL A 232 9.07 31.11 -2.08
N ILE A 233 9.22 29.92 -1.51
CA ILE A 233 8.45 28.72 -1.88
C ILE A 233 7.37 28.46 -0.84
N ALA A 234 6.37 27.66 -1.21
CA ALA A 234 5.33 27.19 -0.31
C ALA A 234 5.34 25.66 -0.24
N THR A 235 5.40 25.06 0.96
CA THR A 235 5.45 23.60 1.13
C THR A 235 4.64 23.11 2.32
N THR A 236 3.99 21.96 2.18
CA THR A 236 3.32 21.24 3.28
C THR A 236 4.25 20.24 3.98
N ARG A 237 5.46 20.02 3.44
CA ARG A 237 6.46 19.07 3.93
C ARG A 237 7.81 19.76 4.12
N PRO A 238 7.98 20.66 5.10
CA PRO A 238 9.24 21.39 5.26
C PRO A 238 10.42 20.46 5.59
N GLU A 239 10.19 19.28 6.18
CA GLU A 239 11.25 18.28 6.40
C GLU A 239 11.93 17.79 5.11
N THR A 240 11.25 17.87 3.97
CA THR A 240 11.81 17.43 2.67
C THR A 240 12.80 18.43 2.06
N ILE A 241 12.88 19.66 2.61
CA ILE A 241 13.85 20.68 2.19
C ILE A 241 15.30 20.16 2.26
N LEU A 242 15.57 19.21 3.16
CA LEU A 242 16.87 18.58 3.29
C LEU A 242 17.33 17.88 2.00
N GLY A 243 16.42 17.39 1.16
CA GLY A 243 16.75 16.74 -0.11
C GLY A 243 16.41 17.57 -1.35
N ASP A 244 16.17 18.87 -1.20
CA ASP A 244 15.87 19.73 -2.35
C ASP A 244 17.04 19.80 -3.31
N THR A 245 16.78 19.63 -4.60
CA THR A 245 17.80 19.67 -5.65
C THR A 245 17.57 20.77 -6.67
N ALA A 246 16.41 21.44 -6.63
CA ALA A 246 16.13 22.64 -7.38
C ALA A 246 14.95 23.41 -6.74
N VAL A 247 14.71 24.62 -7.22
CA VAL A 247 13.41 25.29 -7.15
C VAL A 247 12.93 25.48 -8.58
N ALA A 248 11.65 25.21 -8.85
CA ALA A 248 11.03 25.42 -10.14
C ALA A 248 10.13 26.65 -10.12
N VAL A 249 10.13 27.39 -11.23
CA VAL A 249 9.15 28.44 -11.54
C VAL A 249 8.58 28.19 -12.94
N HIS A 250 7.44 28.78 -13.23
CA HIS A 250 6.89 28.74 -14.59
C HIS A 250 7.71 29.66 -15.51
N PRO A 251 8.07 29.23 -16.74
CA PRO A 251 8.88 30.05 -17.67
C PRO A 251 8.26 31.40 -18.03
N ASP A 252 6.93 31.48 -18.05
CA ASP A 252 6.19 32.71 -18.39
C ASP A 252 5.83 33.57 -17.17
N ASP A 253 6.28 33.22 -15.96
CA ASP A 253 6.01 34.04 -14.77
C ASP A 253 6.88 35.30 -14.75
N GLU A 254 6.27 36.45 -15.06
CA GLU A 254 6.94 37.76 -15.09
C GLU A 254 7.67 38.11 -13.78
N ARG A 255 7.20 37.59 -12.63
CA ARG A 255 7.85 37.81 -11.33
C ARG A 255 9.28 37.27 -11.28
N TYR A 256 9.54 36.18 -12.01
CA TYR A 256 10.78 35.41 -11.91
C TYR A 256 11.68 35.48 -13.15
N LYS A 257 11.27 36.14 -14.24
CA LYS A 257 12.07 36.27 -15.47
C LYS A 257 13.51 36.75 -15.25
N LYS A 258 13.71 37.71 -14.34
CA LYS A 258 15.06 38.25 -14.01
C LYS A 258 15.96 37.25 -13.25
N HIS A 259 15.41 36.11 -12.82
CA HIS A 259 16.08 35.09 -12.04
C HIS A 259 16.34 33.79 -12.81
N HIS A 260 15.91 33.69 -14.07
CA HIS A 260 16.13 32.52 -14.91
C HIS A 260 17.62 32.19 -15.01
N GLY A 261 17.96 30.91 -14.80
CA GLY A 261 19.34 30.41 -14.83
C GLY A 261 20.19 30.76 -13.60
N LYS A 262 19.63 31.47 -12.60
CA LYS A 262 20.33 31.70 -11.33
C LYS A 262 20.31 30.45 -10.45
N ARG A 263 21.17 30.46 -9.44
CA ARG A 263 21.25 29.43 -8.40
C ARG A 263 20.83 29.99 -7.05
N LEU A 264 20.39 29.10 -6.17
CA LEU A 264 19.89 29.39 -4.83
C LEU A 264 20.76 28.66 -3.80
N LYS A 265 20.96 29.26 -2.63
CA LYS A 265 21.59 28.58 -1.50
C LYS A 265 20.59 27.62 -0.86
N CYS A 266 20.99 26.37 -0.66
CA CYS A 266 20.18 25.42 0.09
C CYS A 266 20.19 25.81 1.59
N PRO A 267 19.05 25.90 2.29
CA PRO A 267 19.02 26.36 3.68
C PRO A 267 19.84 25.54 4.67
N PHE A 268 19.96 24.22 4.44
CA PHE A 268 20.60 23.28 5.37
C PHE A 268 21.80 22.54 4.79
N ARG A 269 22.27 22.94 3.60
CA ARG A 269 23.38 22.29 2.90
C ARG A 269 24.26 23.36 2.28
N ASP A 270 25.57 23.11 2.25
CA ASP A 270 26.55 24.10 1.76
C ASP A 270 26.50 24.32 0.25
N GLU A 271 25.84 23.42 -0.49
CA GLU A 271 25.69 23.50 -1.93
C GLU A 271 24.62 24.52 -2.37
N THR A 272 24.77 24.99 -3.61
CA THR A 272 23.72 25.73 -4.30
C THR A 272 22.92 24.81 -5.21
N ILE A 273 21.64 25.12 -5.39
CA ILE A 273 20.70 24.39 -6.25
C ILE A 273 20.20 25.31 -7.38
N PRO A 274 19.94 24.80 -8.60
CA PRO A 274 19.44 25.61 -9.70
C PRO A 274 18.00 26.09 -9.48
N LEU A 275 17.69 27.27 -10.02
CA LEU A 275 16.33 27.67 -10.35
C LEU A 275 15.99 27.18 -11.77
N ILE A 276 15.08 26.21 -11.88
CA ILE A 276 14.66 25.61 -13.16
C ILE A 276 13.32 26.17 -13.63
N LEU A 277 13.05 26.00 -14.93
CA LEU A 277 11.79 26.43 -15.56
C LEU A 277 10.99 25.18 -15.92
N ASP A 278 9.90 24.92 -15.20
CA ASP A 278 9.05 23.74 -15.43
C ASP A 278 7.58 24.19 -15.59
N PRO A 279 7.05 24.28 -16.83
CA PRO A 279 5.67 24.66 -17.09
C PRO A 279 4.65 23.55 -16.79
N VAL A 280 5.10 22.31 -16.55
CA VAL A 280 4.23 21.17 -16.26
C VAL A 280 3.94 21.08 -14.77
N LEU A 281 4.96 21.30 -13.94
CA LEU A 281 4.84 21.22 -12.49
C LEU A 281 4.29 22.50 -11.86
N VAL A 282 4.67 23.68 -12.38
CA VAL A 282 4.43 24.95 -11.70
C VAL A 282 3.17 25.62 -12.22
N ASP A 283 2.16 25.74 -11.35
CA ASP A 283 1.02 26.62 -11.55
C ASP A 283 1.31 28.03 -11.03
N VAL A 284 1.32 29.02 -11.92
CA VAL A 284 1.56 30.44 -11.62
C VAL A 284 0.58 30.98 -10.57
N SER A 285 -0.64 30.45 -10.54
CA SER A 285 -1.72 30.90 -9.66
C SER A 285 -1.66 30.30 -8.25
N PHE A 286 -0.84 29.26 -8.04
CA PHE A 286 -0.77 28.54 -6.78
C PHE A 286 0.40 29.01 -5.90
N GLY A 287 0.10 29.28 -4.63
CA GLY A 287 1.09 29.68 -3.63
C GLY A 287 1.88 30.92 -4.09
N THR A 288 3.20 30.79 -4.18
CA THR A 288 4.08 31.86 -4.64
C THR A 288 4.37 31.81 -6.14
N GLY A 289 3.97 30.75 -6.86
CA GLY A 289 4.44 30.47 -8.22
C GLY A 289 5.86 29.89 -8.27
N ALA A 290 6.42 29.50 -7.11
CA ALA A 290 7.70 28.81 -7.00
C ALA A 290 7.56 27.55 -6.14
N VAL A 291 8.08 26.43 -6.64
CA VAL A 291 7.94 25.10 -6.03
C VAL A 291 9.31 24.52 -5.74
N LYS A 292 9.55 24.06 -4.51
CA LYS A 292 10.77 23.30 -4.19
C LYS A 292 10.72 21.92 -4.83
N ILE A 293 11.86 21.41 -5.31
CA ILE A 293 11.95 20.12 -6.02
C ILE A 293 12.76 19.14 -5.21
N THR A 294 12.10 18.10 -4.71
CA THR A 294 12.70 17.00 -3.95
C THR A 294 12.45 15.65 -4.67
N PRO A 295 13.17 15.34 -5.78
CA PRO A 295 12.83 14.23 -6.67
C PRO A 295 12.74 12.88 -5.99
N ALA A 296 13.48 12.67 -4.90
CA ALA A 296 13.50 11.41 -4.21
C ALA A 296 12.30 11.16 -3.29
N HIS A 297 11.40 12.13 -3.11
CA HIS A 297 10.36 12.09 -2.07
C HIS A 297 8.96 12.56 -2.47
N ASP A 298 8.75 12.98 -3.72
CA ASP A 298 7.43 13.32 -4.25
C ASP A 298 7.31 12.91 -5.74
N PRO A 299 6.22 12.24 -6.16
CA PRO A 299 6.02 11.81 -7.55
C PRO A 299 6.14 12.92 -8.59
N ASN A 300 5.58 14.11 -8.30
CA ASN A 300 5.62 15.22 -9.26
C ASN A 300 7.02 15.82 -9.34
N ASP A 301 7.70 15.92 -8.20
CA ASP A 301 9.11 16.36 -8.13
C ASP A 301 10.04 15.36 -8.83
N PHE A 302 9.75 14.05 -8.76
CA PHE A 302 10.52 13.02 -9.46
C PHE A 302 10.44 13.18 -10.97
N GLU A 303 9.22 13.36 -11.50
CA GLU A 303 9.05 13.58 -12.93
C GLU A 303 9.73 14.87 -13.40
N ALA A 304 9.62 15.95 -12.62
CA ALA A 304 10.37 17.18 -12.89
C ALA A 304 11.89 16.96 -12.83
N GLY A 305 12.35 16.20 -11.84
CA GLY A 305 13.75 15.81 -11.70
C GLY A 305 14.25 15.03 -12.91
N VAL A 306 13.46 14.09 -13.44
CA VAL A 306 13.80 13.35 -14.67
C VAL A 306 13.83 14.29 -15.88
N ARG A 307 12.82 15.15 -16.07
CA ARG A 307 12.77 16.13 -17.19
C ARG A 307 13.98 17.06 -17.21
N HIS A 308 14.43 17.49 -16.04
CA HIS A 308 15.51 18.46 -15.87
C HIS A 308 16.86 17.84 -15.49
N ASN A 309 16.97 16.51 -15.49
CA ASN A 309 18.17 15.77 -15.12
C ASN A 309 18.75 16.19 -13.74
N LEU A 310 17.88 16.33 -12.75
CA LEU A 310 18.25 16.67 -11.38
C LEU A 310 18.72 15.43 -10.61
N PRO A 311 19.64 15.59 -9.65
CA PRO A 311 20.00 14.53 -8.72
C PRO A 311 18.78 14.00 -7.94
N GLN A 312 18.77 12.72 -7.62
CA GLN A 312 17.76 12.12 -6.74
C GLN A 312 18.41 11.90 -5.36
N LEU A 313 18.25 12.87 -4.46
CA LEU A 313 18.85 12.84 -3.12
C LEU A 313 17.87 12.30 -2.09
N THR A 314 18.05 11.04 -1.69
CA THR A 314 17.27 10.43 -0.62
C THR A 314 17.68 10.98 0.74
N MET A 315 16.73 11.56 1.49
CA MET A 315 17.01 12.12 2.82
C MET A 315 16.45 11.32 4.00
N MET A 316 15.62 10.31 3.73
CA MET A 316 15.04 9.44 4.75
C MET A 316 15.40 7.97 4.50
N ASP A 317 15.61 7.23 5.57
CA ASP A 317 15.69 5.78 5.53
C ASP A 317 14.29 5.14 5.43
N LEU A 318 14.28 3.82 5.25
CA LEU A 318 13.06 3.02 5.15
C LEU A 318 12.25 2.95 6.46
N HIS A 319 12.76 3.47 7.56
CA HIS A 319 12.05 3.63 8.84
C HIS A 319 11.42 5.02 8.98
N GLY A 320 11.55 5.91 8.00
CA GLY A 320 11.05 7.28 8.07
C GLY A 320 11.88 8.17 9.00
N ARG A 321 13.18 7.87 9.14
CA ARG A 321 14.14 8.69 9.88
C ARG A 321 15.11 9.37 8.92
N ILE A 322 15.59 10.55 9.29
CA ILE A 322 16.56 11.28 8.47
C ILE A 322 17.87 10.49 8.38
N SER A 323 18.33 10.21 7.17
CA SER A 323 19.56 9.45 6.90
C SER A 323 20.76 10.35 6.59
N MET A 324 20.52 11.58 6.14
CA MET A 324 21.57 12.55 5.80
C MET A 324 22.41 12.94 7.00
N ASP A 325 23.72 13.13 6.77
CA ASP A 325 24.62 13.69 7.77
C ASP A 325 24.24 15.14 8.12
N GLY A 326 24.44 15.51 9.38
CA GLY A 326 24.10 16.82 9.91
C GLY A 326 23.25 16.75 11.18
N PRO A 327 22.71 17.90 11.62
CA PRO A 327 22.06 18.03 12.94
C PRO A 327 20.75 17.25 13.05
N PHE A 328 20.13 16.86 11.93
CA PHE A 328 18.85 16.16 11.90
C PHE A 328 18.98 14.64 11.78
N LYS A 329 20.20 14.11 11.63
CA LYS A 329 20.42 12.67 11.41
C LYS A 329 19.78 11.81 12.50
N GLY A 330 19.06 10.78 12.09
CA GLY A 330 18.36 9.84 12.97
C GLY A 330 17.03 10.34 13.55
N MET A 331 16.68 11.62 13.37
CA MET A 331 15.39 12.15 13.79
C MET A 331 14.26 11.51 13.00
N HIS A 332 13.13 11.23 13.67
CA HIS A 332 11.92 10.80 12.98
C HIS A 332 11.38 11.95 12.11
N ARG A 333 10.86 11.65 10.90
CA ARG A 333 10.43 12.68 9.92
C ARG A 333 9.50 13.75 10.48
N PHE A 334 8.59 13.40 11.39
CA PHE A 334 7.67 14.36 12.01
C PHE A 334 8.29 15.19 13.15
N ASP A 335 9.32 14.66 13.83
CA ASP A 335 10.13 15.47 14.74
C ASP A 335 11.01 16.43 13.94
N CYS A 336 11.64 15.94 12.88
CA CYS A 336 12.44 16.74 11.96
C CYS A 336 11.61 17.88 11.35
N ARG A 337 10.36 17.62 10.92
CA ARG A 337 9.44 18.67 10.45
C ARG A 337 9.36 19.87 11.39
N ARG A 338 9.15 19.62 12.68
CA ARG A 338 9.04 20.70 13.68
C ARG A 338 10.37 21.41 13.87
N GLU A 339 11.47 20.66 13.89
CA GLU A 339 12.80 21.24 14.10
C GLU A 339 13.24 22.09 12.91
N ILE A 340 12.98 21.65 11.68
CA ILE A 340 13.24 22.42 10.46
C ILE A 340 12.53 23.76 10.49
N VAL A 341 11.24 23.80 10.86
CA VAL A 341 10.50 25.07 10.95
C VAL A 341 11.15 26.03 11.96
N LYS A 342 11.57 25.54 13.13
CA LYS A 342 12.28 26.37 14.13
C LYS A 342 13.62 26.86 13.63
N GLU A 343 14.40 26.01 12.97
CA GLU A 343 15.71 26.41 12.43
C GLU A 343 15.57 27.42 11.30
N LEU A 344 14.57 27.27 10.41
CA LEU A 344 14.25 28.27 9.40
C LEU A 344 13.89 29.63 10.02
N GLU A 345 13.16 29.64 11.14
CA GLU A 345 12.85 30.86 11.89
C GLU A 345 14.13 31.50 12.46
N LYS A 346 14.99 30.72 13.10
CA LYS A 346 16.30 31.21 13.62
C LYS A 346 17.20 31.76 12.53
N MET A 347 17.18 31.15 11.35
CA MET A 347 17.93 31.60 10.17
C MET A 347 17.30 32.83 9.48
N GLY A 348 16.11 33.26 9.92
CA GLY A 348 15.37 34.34 9.27
C GLY A 348 14.89 33.99 7.86
N LEU A 349 14.72 32.70 7.55
CA LEU A 349 14.26 32.19 6.26
C LEU A 349 12.78 31.78 6.27
N LEU A 350 12.17 31.61 7.46
CA LEU A 350 10.73 31.42 7.57
C LEU A 350 10.01 32.75 7.31
N ARG A 351 9.00 32.75 6.43
CA ARG A 351 8.19 33.95 6.13
C ARG A 351 6.83 33.88 6.80
N GLU A 352 6.12 32.78 6.61
CA GLU A 352 4.79 32.59 7.17
C GLU A 352 4.43 31.10 7.26
N VAL A 353 3.54 30.75 8.18
CA VAL A 353 2.88 29.45 8.24
C VAL A 353 1.38 29.69 8.23
N VAL A 354 0.72 29.36 7.12
CA VAL A 354 -0.71 29.65 6.93
C VAL A 354 -1.55 28.37 6.96
N PRO A 355 -2.80 28.42 7.45
CA PRO A 355 -3.69 27.27 7.40
C PRO A 355 -4.02 26.89 5.95
N TYR A 356 -3.83 25.62 5.60
CA TYR A 356 -4.02 25.13 4.22
C TYR A 356 -4.59 23.71 4.23
N GLU A 357 -5.55 23.45 3.36
CA GLU A 357 -6.19 22.13 3.23
C GLU A 357 -5.59 21.37 2.06
N TYR A 358 -5.27 20.10 2.28
CA TYR A 358 -4.67 19.23 1.26
C TYR A 358 -4.99 17.77 1.54
N ARG A 359 -4.57 16.88 0.64
CA ARG A 359 -4.78 15.43 0.77
C ARG A 359 -3.47 14.73 1.06
N VAL A 360 -3.52 13.67 1.84
CA VAL A 360 -2.37 12.79 2.11
C VAL A 360 -2.72 11.34 1.89
N GLY A 361 -1.79 10.60 1.29
CA GLY A 361 -1.90 9.15 1.17
C GLY A 361 -1.58 8.46 2.49
N ARG A 362 -2.45 7.52 2.89
CA ARG A 362 -2.23 6.62 4.01
C ARG A 362 -2.21 5.17 3.57
N CYS A 363 -1.41 4.36 4.23
CA CYS A 363 -1.48 2.93 4.06
C CYS A 363 -2.83 2.42 4.61
N SER A 364 -3.63 1.76 3.77
CA SER A 364 -4.95 1.20 4.14
C SER A 364 -4.91 0.21 5.31
N ARG A 365 -3.74 -0.38 5.59
CA ARG A 365 -3.56 -1.40 6.64
C ARG A 365 -3.10 -0.83 7.98
N THR A 366 -2.19 0.16 7.96
CA THR A 366 -1.57 0.70 9.18
C THR A 366 -2.03 2.11 9.52
N ASN A 367 -2.67 2.81 8.58
CA ASN A 367 -2.99 4.24 8.65
C ASN A 367 -1.77 5.16 8.84
N ASP A 368 -0.55 4.66 8.66
CA ASP A 368 0.66 5.51 8.58
C ASP A 368 0.63 6.32 7.28
N ILE A 369 1.27 7.49 7.29
CA ILE A 369 1.39 8.35 6.10
C ILE A 369 2.39 7.71 5.14
N VAL A 370 2.02 7.56 3.88
CA VAL A 370 2.91 7.02 2.85
C VAL A 370 4.11 7.93 2.65
N GLU A 371 5.31 7.35 2.63
CA GLU A 371 6.55 8.01 2.24
C GLU A 371 6.96 7.49 0.87
N PRO A 372 7.28 8.33 -0.12
CA PRO A 372 7.94 7.86 -1.33
C PRO A 372 9.46 7.91 -1.19
N PRO A 373 10.20 6.79 -1.26
CA PRO A 373 11.66 6.81 -1.41
C PRO A 373 12.07 6.57 -2.86
N ALA A 374 13.08 7.29 -3.37
CA ALA A 374 13.65 7.01 -4.69
C ALA A 374 14.47 5.73 -4.73
N ASP A 375 15.11 5.32 -3.62
CA ASP A 375 16.02 4.17 -3.63
C ASP A 375 15.33 2.80 -3.59
N ALA A 376 13.99 2.76 -3.61
CA ALA A 376 13.26 1.52 -3.68
C ALA A 376 13.37 0.91 -5.08
N THR A 377 14.14 -0.16 -5.21
CA THR A 377 14.16 -0.92 -6.44
C THR A 377 12.90 -1.76 -6.54
N VAL A 378 12.13 -1.58 -7.62
CA VAL A 378 10.89 -2.33 -7.85
C VAL A 378 11.01 -3.16 -9.11
N VAL A 379 10.34 -4.30 -9.06
CA VAL A 379 10.02 -5.10 -10.22
C VAL A 379 8.63 -4.65 -10.67
N CYS A 380 8.60 -3.85 -11.73
CA CYS A 380 7.39 -3.31 -12.33
C CYS A 380 6.85 -4.27 -13.38
#